data_AF-A0A6C0DMN4-F1
#
_entry.id   AF-A0A6C0DMN4-F1
#
_cell.length_a   1.000
_cell.length_b   1.000
_cell.length_c   1.000
_cell.angle_alpha   90.00
_cell.angle_beta   90.00
_cell.angle_gamma   90.00
#
_symmetry.space_group_name_H-M   'P 1'
#
loop_
_entity.id
_entity.type
_entity.pdbx_description
1 polymer ?
#
loop_
_entity_poly.entity_id
_entity_poly.type
_entity_poly.pdbx_seq_one_letter_code
_entity_poly.pdbx_strand_id
1 'polypeptide(L)'
;MNIYIKCILKKIIGIDEISDKIFNIYMINKYFSKNLSNTSIKIFKNHYINHIKYTNIIINTIKPNYFNIYYIKQLLINEDLTLKIIDKIPILIKNLPYKYKNNKELLLSLCKKENTLIKYASYELKSDYDFINKMISIYPASIYYASANLKDNYSLALKAVNLDGDTIEYLSERLRNNNDIYNIAFKNKFNYF
;
A
#
# COMPACT_ATOMS: atom_id res chain seq x y z
N MET A 1 0.15 7.37 40.03
CA MET A 1 -0.02 6.69 38.73
C MET A 1 -1.05 5.59 38.89
N ASN A 2 -2.18 5.66 38.15
CA ASN A 2 -3.35 4.81 38.42
C ASN A 2 -3.07 3.35 38.03
N ILE A 3 -3.03 2.47 39.04
CA ILE A 3 -2.78 1.02 38.96
C ILE A 3 -3.68 0.35 37.90
N TYR A 4 -4.87 0.90 37.67
CA TYR A 4 -5.85 0.40 36.71
C TYR A 4 -5.35 0.42 35.26
N ILE A 5 -4.57 1.43 34.86
CA ILE A 5 -4.07 1.58 33.49
C ILE A 5 -2.91 0.61 33.20
N LYS A 6 -2.06 0.33 34.20
CA LYS A 6 -0.99 -0.69 34.10
C LYS A 6 -1.57 -2.09 33.90
N CYS A 7 -2.66 -2.43 34.57
CA CYS A 7 -3.32 -3.74 34.44
C CYS A 7 -3.94 -3.98 33.06
N ILE A 8 -4.50 -2.94 32.43
CA ILE A 8 -5.08 -3.05 31.07
C ILE A 8 -3.98 -3.28 30.03
N LEU A 9 -2.83 -2.60 30.15
CA LEU A 9 -1.71 -2.74 29.22
C LEU A 9 -0.98 -4.09 29.36
N LYS A 10 -0.85 -4.59 30.59
CA LYS A 10 -0.30 -5.93 30.87
C LYS A 10 -1.15 -7.04 30.25
N LYS A 11 -2.49 -6.91 30.26
CA LYS A 11 -3.43 -7.87 29.63
C LYS A 11 -3.44 -7.86 28.11
N ILE A 12 -3.10 -6.74 27.46
CA ILE A 12 -3.22 -6.59 26.00
C ILE A 12 -1.90 -6.95 25.28
N ILE A 13 -0.75 -6.80 25.94
CA ILE A 13 0.56 -6.83 25.28
C ILE A 13 1.51 -7.88 25.89
N GLY A 14 1.18 -8.47 27.04
CA GLY A 14 1.90 -9.64 27.59
C GLY A 14 3.37 -9.39 27.95
N ILE A 15 3.75 -8.15 28.29
CA ILE A 15 5.14 -7.79 28.64
C ILE A 15 5.11 -7.04 29.98
N ASP A 16 5.82 -7.58 30.96
CA ASP A 16 5.89 -7.09 32.34
C ASP A 16 6.75 -5.83 32.53
N GLU A 17 7.66 -5.56 31.60
CA GLU A 17 8.62 -4.46 31.69
C GLU A 17 8.52 -3.52 30.50
N ILE A 18 7.52 -2.64 30.52
CA ILE A 18 7.58 -1.47 29.67
C ILE A 18 8.28 -0.36 30.45
N SER A 19 9.58 -0.18 30.18
CA SER A 19 10.34 0.99 30.64
C SER A 19 9.62 2.28 30.24
N ASP A 20 9.70 3.30 31.11
CA ASP A 20 9.00 4.58 31.01
C ASP A 20 9.08 5.27 29.63
N LYS A 21 10.04 4.90 28.79
CA LYS A 21 10.25 5.40 27.43
C LYS A 21 9.11 5.10 26.45
N ILE A 22 8.52 3.91 26.45
CA ILE A 22 7.42 3.58 25.51
C ILE A 22 6.10 4.21 25.98
N PHE A 23 5.88 4.24 27.30
CA PHE A 23 4.78 4.97 27.92
C PHE A 23 4.85 6.47 27.60
N ASN A 24 6.04 7.06 27.63
CA ASN A 24 6.26 8.45 27.23
C ASN A 24 5.97 8.67 25.74
N ILE A 25 6.33 7.76 24.83
CA ILE A 25 6.00 7.89 23.40
C ILE A 25 4.48 7.88 23.16
N TYR A 26 3.73 7.02 23.85
CA TYR A 26 2.27 6.98 23.74
C TYR A 26 1.60 8.21 24.36
N MET A 27 2.05 8.63 25.55
CA MET A 27 1.52 9.80 26.27
C MET A 27 1.86 11.12 25.57
N ILE A 28 3.07 11.26 24.99
CA ILE A 28 3.50 12.44 24.23
C ILE A 28 2.65 12.61 22.96
N ASN A 29 2.36 11.51 22.27
CA ASN A 29 1.49 11.54 21.08
C ASN A 29 0.01 11.81 21.42
N LYS A 30 -0.48 11.37 22.59
CA LYS A 30 -1.88 11.54 23.00
C LYS A 30 -2.18 12.88 23.70
N TYR A 31 -1.21 13.43 24.45
CA TYR A 31 -1.45 14.57 25.34
C TYR A 31 -0.58 15.81 25.10
N PHE A 32 0.60 15.70 24.49
CA PHE A 32 1.57 16.81 24.45
C PHE A 32 1.60 17.62 23.14
N SER A 33 0.68 17.37 22.21
CA SER A 33 0.52 18.18 20.99
C SER A 33 0.05 19.62 21.24
N LYS A 34 -0.25 20.01 22.50
CA LYS A 34 -0.70 21.36 22.86
C LYS A 34 0.38 22.29 23.44
N ASN A 35 1.49 21.81 24.02
CA ASN A 35 2.30 22.63 24.95
C ASN A 35 3.84 22.61 24.78
N LEU A 36 4.39 22.17 23.63
CA LEU A 36 5.84 22.26 23.38
C LEU A 36 6.13 23.09 22.13
N SER A 37 7.18 23.92 22.19
CA SER A 37 7.58 24.78 21.07
C SER A 37 7.99 23.94 19.85
N ASN A 38 7.61 24.42 18.66
CA ASN A 38 7.78 23.69 17.39
C ASN A 38 9.21 23.18 17.13
N THR A 39 10.23 23.83 17.69
CA THR A 39 11.65 23.52 17.50
C THR A 39 12.10 22.29 18.29
N SER A 40 11.65 22.15 19.55
CA SER A 40 12.06 21.05 20.44
C SER A 40 11.42 19.73 20.02
N ILE A 41 10.15 19.76 19.58
CA ILE A 41 9.48 18.61 18.94
C ILE A 41 10.21 18.18 17.65
N LYS A 42 10.68 19.14 16.84
CA LYS A 42 11.34 18.87 15.56
C LYS A 42 12.71 18.20 15.74
N ILE A 43 13.51 18.69 16.69
CA ILE A 43 14.82 18.11 17.05
C ILE A 43 14.64 16.71 17.63
N PHE A 44 13.68 16.53 18.55
CA PHE A 44 13.44 15.25 19.21
C PHE A 44 12.90 14.19 18.24
N LYS A 45 12.00 14.56 17.33
CA LYS A 45 11.54 13.67 16.25
C LYS A 45 12.66 13.27 15.30
N ASN A 46 13.50 14.22 14.87
CA ASN A 46 14.65 13.92 14.01
C ASN A 46 15.64 12.98 14.70
N HIS A 47 15.86 13.13 16.01
CA HIS A 47 16.81 12.30 16.74
C HIS A 47 16.33 10.84 16.87
N TYR A 48 15.05 10.60 17.16
CA TYR A 48 14.55 9.25 17.44
C TYR A 48 14.06 8.48 16.20
N ILE A 49 13.53 9.17 15.19
CA ILE A 49 13.07 8.54 13.94
C ILE A 49 14.26 7.97 13.13
N ASN A 50 15.45 8.56 13.26
CA ASN A 50 16.65 8.14 12.53
C ASN A 50 17.40 6.95 13.17
N HIS A 51 17.10 6.57 14.41
CA HIS A 51 17.73 5.40 15.00
C HIS A 51 17.03 4.12 14.54
N ILE A 52 17.64 3.44 13.57
CA ILE A 52 17.21 2.18 12.92
C ILE A 52 16.71 1.11 13.93
N LYS A 53 17.23 1.12 15.16
CA LYS A 53 16.83 0.21 16.25
C LYS A 53 15.37 0.36 16.68
N TYR A 54 14.78 1.56 16.60
CA TYR A 54 13.41 1.82 17.04
C TYR A 54 12.37 1.65 15.92
N THR A 55 12.81 1.62 14.66
CA THR A 55 11.95 1.37 13.50
C THR A 55 11.19 0.05 13.62
N ASN A 56 11.89 -1.02 13.99
CA ASN A 56 11.28 -2.34 14.16
C ASN A 56 10.25 -2.36 15.28
N ILE A 57 10.49 -1.62 16.37
CA ILE A 57 9.56 -1.50 17.50
C ILE A 57 8.30 -0.72 17.07
N ILE A 58 8.47 0.38 16.34
CA ILE A 58 7.35 1.19 15.83
C ILE A 58 6.51 0.37 14.83
N ILE A 59 7.16 -0.36 13.92
CA ILE A 59 6.49 -1.23 12.93
C ILE A 59 5.69 -2.34 13.63
N ASN A 60 6.25 -2.99 14.65
CA ASN A 60 5.59 -4.10 15.35
C ASN A 60 4.46 -3.64 16.29
N THR A 61 4.46 -2.38 16.72
CA THR A 61 3.45 -1.85 17.67
C THR A 61 2.28 -1.14 16.99
N ILE A 62 2.45 -0.63 15.77
CA ILE A 62 1.38 0.07 15.05
C ILE A 62 0.53 -0.94 14.28
N LYS A 63 -0.68 -1.20 14.80
CA LYS A 63 -1.70 -1.96 14.06
C LYS A 63 -2.14 -1.20 12.80
N PRO A 64 -2.40 -1.88 11.66
CA PRO A 64 -2.71 -1.24 10.36
C PRO A 64 -3.82 -0.19 10.39
N ASN A 65 -4.81 -0.35 11.26
CA ASN A 65 -5.98 0.52 11.35
C ASN A 65 -5.74 1.84 12.11
N TYR A 66 -4.56 2.04 12.70
CA TYR A 66 -4.25 3.21 13.55
C TYR A 66 -3.36 4.25 12.87
N PHE A 67 -3.07 4.10 11.57
CA PHE A 67 -2.28 5.09 10.83
C PHE A 67 -3.09 6.37 10.59
N ASN A 68 -3.01 7.30 11.54
CA ASN A 68 -3.48 8.67 11.41
C ASN A 68 -2.64 9.41 10.35
N ILE A 69 -3.29 10.28 9.56
CA ILE A 69 -2.67 11.21 8.58
C ILE A 69 -1.44 11.92 9.16
N TYR A 70 -1.45 12.24 10.46
CA TYR A 70 -0.32 12.83 11.16
C TYR A 70 0.93 11.93 11.18
N TYR A 71 0.80 10.62 11.42
CA TYR A 71 1.92 9.69 11.37
C TYR A 71 2.43 9.53 9.94
N ILE A 72 1.52 9.48 8.96
CA ILE A 72 1.92 9.42 7.55
C ILE A 72 2.76 10.63 7.16
N LYS A 73 2.41 11.85 7.61
CA LYS A 73 3.27 13.04 7.41
C LYS A 73 4.65 12.91 8.04
N GLN A 74 4.80 12.20 9.15
CA GLN A 74 6.10 11.94 9.78
C GLN A 74 6.94 10.93 8.98
N LEU A 75 6.31 9.93 8.35
CA LEU A 75 7.00 8.97 7.48
C LEU A 75 7.71 9.68 6.33
N LEU A 76 7.05 10.68 5.74
CA LEU A 76 7.55 11.47 4.59
C LEU A 76 8.82 12.29 4.86
N ILE A 77 9.33 12.30 6.09
CA ILE A 77 10.56 13.02 6.43
C ILE A 77 11.80 12.26 5.93
N ASN A 78 11.73 10.93 5.78
CA ASN A 78 12.86 10.11 5.35
C ASN A 78 12.42 9.05 4.31
N GLU A 79 13.03 9.10 3.13
CA GLU A 79 12.71 8.22 1.99
C GLU A 79 12.97 6.74 2.32
N ASP A 80 14.16 6.42 2.84
CA ASP A 80 14.56 5.05 3.17
C ASP A 80 13.64 4.43 4.23
N LEU A 81 13.29 5.23 5.24
CA LEU A 81 12.34 4.83 6.26
C LEU A 81 10.95 4.57 5.67
N THR A 82 10.51 5.48 4.79
CA THR A 82 9.22 5.36 4.09
C THR A 82 9.15 4.07 3.30
N LEU A 83 10.17 3.77 2.50
CA LEU A 83 10.24 2.54 1.69
C LEU A 83 10.24 1.28 2.56
N LYS A 84 11.01 1.24 3.65
CA LYS A 84 11.03 0.11 4.60
C LYS A 84 9.66 -0.14 5.25
N ILE A 85 8.95 0.94 5.61
CA ILE A 85 7.65 0.83 6.27
C ILE A 85 6.57 0.39 5.28
N ILE A 86 6.56 0.92 4.06
CA ILE A 86 5.60 0.50 3.04
C ILE A 86 5.85 -0.95 2.62
N ASP A 87 7.10 -1.40 2.58
CA ASP A 87 7.41 -2.80 2.28
C ASP A 87 6.75 -3.77 3.28
N LYS A 88 6.64 -3.35 4.56
CA LYS A 88 5.97 -4.09 5.64
C LYS A 88 4.46 -3.87 5.69
N ILE A 89 4.00 -2.68 5.33
CA ILE A 89 2.57 -2.28 5.38
C ILE A 89 2.18 -1.61 4.06
N PRO A 90 2.02 -2.38 2.96
CA PRO A 90 1.83 -1.85 1.61
C PRO A 90 0.63 -0.91 1.45
N ILE A 91 -0.46 -1.17 2.17
CA ILE A 91 -1.70 -0.37 2.14
C ILE A 91 -1.49 1.12 2.48
N LEU A 92 -0.38 1.49 3.12
CA LEU A 92 -0.05 2.89 3.40
C LEU A 92 0.15 3.74 2.15
N ILE A 93 0.46 3.12 1.01
CA ILE A 93 0.64 3.82 -0.27
C ILE A 93 -0.54 4.72 -0.64
N LYS A 94 -1.76 4.38 -0.18
CA LYS A 94 -2.97 5.19 -0.39
C LYS A 94 -2.83 6.63 0.13
N ASN A 95 -2.07 6.83 1.21
CA ASN A 95 -1.92 8.11 1.88
C ASN A 95 -0.61 8.83 1.56
N LEU A 96 0.24 8.24 0.72
CA LEU A 96 1.52 8.83 0.37
C LEU A 96 1.39 9.87 -0.77
N PRO A 97 2.39 10.77 -0.88
CA PRO A 97 2.51 11.69 -1.99
C PRO A 97 2.51 10.98 -3.34
N TYR A 98 2.09 11.74 -4.35
CA TYR A 98 1.98 11.29 -5.73
C TYR A 98 3.25 10.58 -6.24
N LYS A 99 4.45 11.04 -5.87
CA LYS A 99 5.72 10.44 -6.31
C LYS A 99 5.84 8.93 -6.05
N TYR A 100 5.25 8.41 -4.96
CA TYR A 100 5.26 6.97 -4.66
C TYR A 100 4.21 6.21 -5.48
N LYS A 101 3.06 6.83 -5.69
CA LYS A 101 1.96 6.30 -6.53
C LYS A 101 2.29 6.34 -8.01
N ASN A 102 3.28 7.15 -8.41
CA ASN A 102 3.82 7.24 -9.76
C ASN A 102 5.17 6.50 -9.90
N ASN A 103 5.60 5.76 -8.87
CA ASN A 103 6.82 4.96 -8.95
C ASN A 103 6.48 3.55 -9.44
N LYS A 104 6.80 3.30 -10.71
CA LYS A 104 6.53 2.02 -11.41
C LYS A 104 7.10 0.82 -10.67
N GLU A 105 8.40 0.84 -10.35
CA GLU A 105 9.09 -0.31 -9.73
C GLU A 105 8.62 -0.56 -8.31
N LEU A 106 8.35 0.50 -7.54
CA LEU A 106 7.77 0.37 -6.21
C LEU A 106 6.38 -0.27 -6.28
N LEU A 107 5.50 0.20 -7.17
CA LEU A 107 4.16 -0.37 -7.27
C LEU A 107 4.17 -1.81 -7.76
N LEU A 108 5.03 -2.17 -8.70
CA LEU A 108 5.18 -3.55 -9.14
C LEU A 108 5.64 -4.45 -7.98
N SER A 109 6.59 -4.01 -7.16
CA SER A 109 7.07 -4.81 -6.03
C SER A 109 6.00 -4.99 -4.95
N LEU A 110 5.22 -3.94 -4.66
CA LEU A 110 4.12 -4.00 -3.69
C LEU A 110 2.93 -4.83 -4.20
N CYS A 111 2.56 -4.68 -5.48
CA CYS A 111 1.44 -5.42 -6.06
C CYS A 111 1.69 -6.93 -6.18
N LYS A 112 2.95 -7.37 -6.23
CA LYS A 112 3.29 -8.80 -6.10
C LYS A 112 2.89 -9.37 -4.73
N LYS A 113 2.85 -8.55 -3.68
CA LYS A 113 2.40 -8.95 -2.33
C LYS A 113 0.89 -8.77 -2.17
N GLU A 114 0.36 -7.66 -2.67
CA GLU A 114 -1.05 -7.29 -2.56
C GLU A 114 -1.52 -6.60 -3.85
N ASN A 115 -2.12 -7.36 -4.77
CA ASN A 115 -2.47 -6.90 -6.11
C ASN A 115 -3.51 -5.76 -6.12
N THR A 116 -4.34 -5.63 -5.08
CA THR A 116 -5.38 -4.60 -4.99
C THR A 116 -4.82 -3.17 -4.91
N LEU A 117 -3.52 -3.02 -4.66
CA LEU A 117 -2.84 -1.73 -4.54
C LEU A 117 -2.73 -0.96 -5.86
N ILE A 118 -2.88 -1.63 -7.01
CA ILE A 118 -2.89 -0.99 -8.34
C ILE A 118 -3.92 0.14 -8.44
N LYS A 119 -5.02 0.06 -7.68
CA LYS A 119 -6.03 1.14 -7.66
C LYS A 119 -5.46 2.49 -7.23
N TYR A 120 -4.36 2.49 -6.45
CA TYR A 120 -3.66 3.69 -6.01
C TYR A 120 -2.59 4.19 -6.98
N ALA A 121 -2.31 3.46 -8.06
CA ALA A 121 -1.41 3.93 -9.11
C ALA A 121 -1.89 5.25 -9.71
N SER A 122 -0.94 6.08 -10.10
CA SER A 122 -1.18 7.32 -10.83
C SER A 122 -1.93 7.07 -12.14
N TYR A 123 -2.55 8.12 -12.68
CA TYR A 123 -3.22 8.04 -13.98
C TYR A 123 -2.23 7.71 -15.11
N GLU A 124 -1.01 8.24 -14.99
CA GLU A 124 0.12 8.04 -15.89
C GLU A 124 0.53 6.57 -15.95
N LEU A 125 0.71 5.93 -14.78
CA LEU A 125 1.01 4.49 -14.74
C LEU A 125 -0.16 3.64 -15.21
N LYS A 126 -1.41 4.02 -14.92
CA LYS A 126 -2.59 3.33 -15.47
C LYS A 126 -2.71 3.47 -16.99
N SER A 127 -2.03 4.45 -17.58
CA SER A 127 -1.92 4.66 -19.03
C SER A 127 -0.59 4.15 -19.60
N ASP A 128 0.28 3.56 -18.77
CA ASP A 128 1.57 3.04 -19.18
C ASP A 128 1.44 1.58 -19.59
N TYR A 129 1.72 1.31 -20.86
CA TYR A 129 1.58 -0.03 -21.44
C TYR A 129 2.41 -1.07 -20.69
N ASP A 130 3.68 -0.79 -20.40
CA ASP A 130 4.58 -1.76 -19.77
C ASP A 130 4.17 -2.06 -18.33
N PHE A 131 3.73 -1.05 -17.58
CA PHE A 131 3.23 -1.23 -16.23
C PHE A 131 1.98 -2.11 -16.23
N ILE A 132 0.98 -1.80 -17.05
CA ILE A 132 -0.25 -2.60 -17.16
C ILE A 132 0.06 -4.01 -17.66
N ASN A 133 0.92 -4.16 -18.66
CA ASN A 133 1.34 -5.47 -19.18
C ASN A 133 1.95 -6.34 -18.07
N LYS A 134 2.85 -5.78 -17.24
CA LYS A 134 3.42 -6.49 -16.08
C LYS A 134 2.36 -6.78 -15.01
N MET A 135 1.44 -5.85 -14.77
CA MET A 135 0.35 -6.04 -13.80
C MET A 135 -0.61 -7.16 -14.21
N ILE A 136 -0.91 -7.32 -15.50
CA ILE A 136 -1.73 -8.42 -16.02
C ILE A 136 -1.10 -9.77 -15.71
N SER A 137 0.24 -9.88 -15.79
CA SER A 137 0.96 -11.08 -15.38
C SER A 137 0.90 -11.38 -13.88
N ILE A 138 0.66 -10.38 -13.03
CA ILE A 138 0.51 -10.55 -11.58
C ILE A 138 -0.94 -10.86 -11.22
N TYR A 139 -1.88 -10.17 -11.87
CA TYR A 139 -3.30 -10.24 -11.64
C TYR A 139 -4.03 -9.88 -12.94
N PRO A 140 -4.59 -10.85 -13.68
CA PRO A 140 -5.17 -10.60 -15.01
C PRO A 140 -6.23 -9.50 -15.03
N ALA A 141 -7.13 -9.48 -14.04
CA ALA A 141 -8.16 -8.45 -13.89
C ALA A 141 -7.60 -7.04 -13.56
N SER A 142 -6.28 -6.86 -13.44
CA SER A 142 -5.66 -5.53 -13.38
C SER A 142 -5.93 -4.65 -14.60
N ILE A 143 -6.28 -5.25 -15.75
CA ILE A 143 -6.74 -4.52 -16.95
C ILE A 143 -7.94 -3.61 -16.65
N TYR A 144 -8.75 -3.94 -15.63
CA TYR A 144 -9.82 -3.08 -15.13
C TYR A 144 -9.36 -1.66 -14.75
N TYR A 145 -8.11 -1.52 -14.28
CA TYR A 145 -7.57 -0.23 -13.86
C TYR A 145 -6.85 0.53 -14.98
N ALA A 146 -6.66 -0.09 -16.14
CA ALA A 146 -5.98 0.54 -17.26
C ALA A 146 -6.82 1.70 -17.83
N SER A 147 -6.15 2.64 -18.50
CA SER A 147 -6.84 3.70 -19.24
C SER A 147 -7.74 3.13 -20.34
N ALA A 148 -8.72 3.91 -20.80
CA ALA A 148 -9.64 3.48 -21.86
C ALA A 148 -8.90 3.01 -23.13
N ASN A 149 -7.83 3.72 -23.52
CA ASN A 149 -7.00 3.35 -24.67
C ASN A 149 -6.30 2.00 -24.49
N LEU A 150 -5.84 1.68 -23.27
CA LEU A 150 -5.21 0.40 -22.98
C LEU A 150 -6.22 -0.74 -22.83
N LYS A 151 -7.45 -0.45 -22.37
CA LYS A 151 -8.57 -1.42 -22.39
C LYS A 151 -9.03 -1.77 -23.80
N ASP A 152 -8.75 -0.92 -24.78
CA ASP A 152 -8.96 -1.16 -26.21
C ASP A 152 -7.70 -1.67 -26.94
N ASN A 153 -6.63 -1.98 -26.20
CA ASN A 153 -5.40 -2.53 -26.77
C ASN A 153 -5.53 -4.04 -26.97
N TYR A 154 -5.45 -4.47 -28.23
CA TYR A 154 -5.62 -5.87 -28.62
C TYR A 154 -4.60 -6.81 -27.96
N SER A 155 -3.33 -6.42 -27.85
CA SER A 155 -2.28 -7.26 -27.25
C SER A 155 -2.47 -7.45 -25.75
N LEU A 156 -2.84 -6.39 -25.03
CA LEU A 156 -3.16 -6.49 -23.60
C LEU A 156 -4.44 -7.30 -23.36
N ALA A 157 -5.47 -7.09 -24.19
CA ALA A 157 -6.70 -7.86 -24.14
C ALA A 157 -6.43 -9.35 -24.32
N LEU A 158 -5.73 -9.72 -25.39
CA LEU A 158 -5.36 -11.10 -25.70
C LEU A 158 -4.60 -11.74 -24.53
N LYS A 159 -3.65 -11.01 -23.92
CA LYS A 159 -2.92 -11.50 -22.75
C LYS A 159 -3.84 -11.71 -21.55
N ALA A 160 -4.72 -10.76 -21.25
CA ALA A 160 -5.63 -10.84 -20.11
C ALA A 160 -6.60 -12.03 -20.24
N VAL A 161 -7.28 -12.17 -21.39
CA VAL A 161 -8.26 -13.25 -21.61
C VAL A 161 -7.62 -14.63 -21.75
N ASN A 162 -6.33 -14.70 -22.09
CA ASN A 162 -5.58 -15.95 -22.06
C ASN A 162 -5.26 -16.43 -20.64
N LEU A 163 -5.05 -15.49 -19.71
CA LEU A 163 -4.77 -15.83 -18.32
C LEU A 163 -6.06 -16.06 -17.51
N ASP A 164 -7.11 -15.30 -17.81
CA ASP A 164 -8.40 -15.37 -17.15
C ASP A 164 -9.49 -14.88 -18.11
N GLY A 165 -10.34 -15.81 -18.54
CA GLY A 165 -11.41 -15.54 -19.50
C GLY A 165 -12.43 -14.50 -19.02
N ASP A 166 -12.62 -14.34 -17.70
CA ASP A 166 -13.56 -13.37 -17.15
C ASP A 166 -13.11 -11.92 -17.37
N THR A 167 -11.82 -11.69 -17.62
CA THR A 167 -11.28 -10.35 -17.85
C THR A 167 -11.84 -9.66 -19.10
N ILE A 168 -12.49 -10.41 -20.00
CA ILE A 168 -13.20 -9.86 -21.16
C ILE A 168 -14.19 -8.77 -20.75
N GLU A 169 -14.84 -8.88 -19.58
CA GLU A 169 -15.83 -7.92 -19.12
C GLU A 169 -15.25 -6.50 -18.92
N TYR A 170 -13.94 -6.39 -18.71
CA TYR A 170 -13.25 -5.13 -18.45
C TYR A 170 -12.71 -4.44 -19.71
N LEU A 171 -12.78 -5.10 -20.87
CA LEU A 171 -12.27 -4.57 -22.13
C LEU A 171 -13.21 -3.53 -22.75
N SER A 172 -12.71 -2.80 -23.75
CA SER A 172 -13.55 -1.94 -24.57
C SER A 172 -14.71 -2.72 -25.20
N GLU A 173 -15.81 -2.05 -25.51
CA GLU A 173 -16.94 -2.67 -26.23
C GLU A 173 -16.50 -3.30 -27.55
N ARG A 174 -15.63 -2.63 -28.30
CA ARG A 174 -15.05 -3.13 -29.55
C ARG A 174 -14.35 -4.48 -29.37
N LEU A 175 -13.55 -4.64 -28.31
CA LEU A 175 -12.83 -5.89 -28.06
C LEU A 175 -13.69 -6.97 -27.41
N ARG A 176 -14.70 -6.60 -26.62
CA ARG A 176 -15.70 -7.56 -26.11
C ARG A 176 -16.50 -8.20 -27.24
N ASN A 177 -16.76 -7.45 -28.31
CA ASN A 177 -17.44 -7.92 -29.51
C ASN A 177 -16.49 -8.48 -30.58
N ASN A 178 -15.19 -8.57 -30.29
CA ASN A 178 -14.23 -9.20 -31.21
C ASN A 178 -14.30 -10.72 -31.06
N ASN A 179 -14.58 -11.43 -32.16
CA ASN A 179 -14.77 -12.88 -32.16
C ASN A 179 -13.54 -13.65 -31.65
N ASP A 180 -12.32 -13.24 -31.99
CA ASP A 180 -11.11 -13.93 -31.56
C ASP A 180 -10.91 -13.81 -30.04
N ILE A 181 -11.06 -12.59 -29.51
CA ILE A 181 -10.99 -12.33 -28.07
C ILE A 181 -12.10 -13.08 -27.33
N TYR A 182 -13.33 -13.05 -27.84
CA TYR A 182 -14.47 -13.76 -27.26
C TYR A 182 -14.23 -15.27 -27.20
N ASN A 183 -13.80 -15.88 -28.29
CA ASN A 183 -13.55 -17.32 -28.36
C ASN A 183 -12.44 -17.76 -27.39
N ILE A 184 -11.38 -16.97 -27.28
CA ILE A 184 -10.29 -17.23 -26.32
C ILE A 184 -10.80 -17.08 -24.88
N ALA A 185 -11.53 -16.00 -24.58
CA ALA A 185 -12.11 -15.77 -23.27
C ALA A 185 -13.07 -16.91 -22.86
N PHE A 186 -13.96 -17.29 -23.76
CA PHE A 186 -14.91 -18.39 -23.56
C PHE A 186 -14.16 -19.70 -23.25
N LYS A 187 -13.16 -20.04 -24.07
CA LYS A 187 -12.33 -21.24 -23.86
C LYS A 187 -11.65 -21.22 -22.48
N ASN A 188 -11.03 -20.12 -22.09
CA ASN A 188 -10.28 -20.04 -20.83
C ASN A 188 -11.17 -19.85 -19.59
N LYS A 189 -12.41 -19.40 -19.75
CA LYS A 189 -13.41 -19.36 -18.67
C LYS A 189 -13.91 -20.74 -18.28
N PHE A 190 -14.06 -21.65 -19.25
CA PHE A 190 -14.72 -22.95 -19.06
C PHE A 190 -13.79 -24.17 -19.15
N ASN A 191 -12.48 -24.00 -19.36
CA ASN A 191 -11.49 -25.09 -19.35
C ASN A 191 -11.12 -25.56 -17.92
N TYR A 192 -12.11 -25.97 -17.14
CA TYR A 192 -11.98 -26.78 -15.93
C TYR A 192 -12.41 -28.25 -16.19
N PHE A 193 -11.98 -28.83 -17.32
CA PHE A 193 -12.23 -30.24 -17.65
C PHE A 193 -10.94 -30.96 -18.03
#